data_AF-A0A3N5JSI6-F1
#
_entry.id   AF-A0A3N5JSI6-F1
#
_cell.length_a   1.000
_cell.length_b   1.000
_cell.length_c   1.000
_cell.angle_alpha   90.00
_cell.angle_beta   90.00
_cell.angle_gamma   90.00
#
_symmetry.space_group_name_H-M   'P 1'
#
loop_
_entity.id
_entity.type
_entity.pdbx_description
1 polymer ?
#
loop_
_entity_poly.entity_id
_entity_poly.type
_entity_poly.pdbx_seq_one_letter_code
_entity_poly.pdbx_strand_id
1 'polypeptide(L)'
;VLLATGGNGRMFRITSNAHSLTGDGMALAYRHGIPLQDMEFYQFHPTGLYGLGILLSEAARGEGGYLLNKDGERFMSRYAPTLMELAPRDMVSRAIYLEVKAGLGAGPLGDYVLLDVRHLGRAVIEEKLPDITDFARVYLGVEPLTEPVPTQPTAHYAMGGVPTDLQARVIRDERNTVVEGLYAAGEVACVSVHGANRLGTNSLVDLLVFGRRAGRAMAAYCAATTMPEVAGDAEAPVRAEIEALRDRPDGESPVELRADLATLMMDNVGVFRTEPMMQAAVAGVAEIKERYGRIRVRDTGKVYNTDLLEARELGYLIDNAEAMATSALARTESRGAHSRDDFPERDDAGWLKHTLAYRGEAGPTLRYKPVTVTRFEPKPRTY
;
A
#
# COMPACT_ATOMS: atom_id res chain seq x y z
N VAL A 1 10.55 18.21 -12.41
CA VAL A 1 9.37 17.87 -11.57
C VAL A 1 9.74 16.75 -10.62
N LEU A 2 9.35 16.84 -9.34
CA LEU A 2 9.52 15.76 -8.36
C LEU A 2 8.14 15.26 -7.89
N LEU A 3 7.90 13.97 -8.05
CA LEU A 3 6.77 13.28 -7.42
C LEU A 3 7.18 12.87 -6.00
N ALA A 4 6.45 13.36 -5.00
CA ALA A 4 6.66 13.03 -3.58
C ALA A 4 5.31 12.94 -2.84
N THR A 5 4.32 12.29 -3.48
CA THR A 5 2.89 12.33 -3.10
C THR A 5 2.47 11.26 -2.09
N GLY A 6 3.40 10.45 -1.58
CA GLY A 6 3.09 9.33 -0.68
C GLY A 6 2.48 8.11 -1.38
N GLY A 7 1.91 7.21 -0.58
CA GLY A 7 1.32 5.94 -1.03
C GLY A 7 -0.15 6.02 -1.49
N ASN A 8 -0.77 4.85 -1.62
CA ASN A 8 -2.09 4.64 -2.20
C ASN A 8 -3.02 3.75 -1.33
N GLY A 9 -2.78 3.73 -0.02
CA GLY A 9 -3.44 2.80 0.89
C GLY A 9 -4.95 2.99 1.09
N ARG A 10 -5.53 4.08 0.57
CA ARG A 10 -6.98 4.32 0.63
C ARG A 10 -7.79 3.52 -0.38
N MET A 11 -7.14 2.67 -1.19
CA MET A 11 -7.84 1.65 -1.97
C MET A 11 -8.27 0.44 -1.12
N PHE A 12 -7.91 0.39 0.17
CA PHE A 12 -8.26 -0.69 1.08
C PHE A 12 -9.22 -0.21 2.17
N ARG A 13 -10.22 -1.03 2.52
CA ARG A 13 -11.21 -0.73 3.56
C ARG A 13 -10.58 -0.46 4.93
N ILE A 14 -9.62 -1.30 5.33
CA ILE A 14 -8.89 -1.20 6.59
C ILE A 14 -7.45 -0.82 6.30
N THR A 15 -7.11 0.43 6.61
CA THR A 15 -5.81 1.02 6.31
C THR A 15 -5.36 1.99 7.40
N SER A 16 -4.06 2.03 7.69
CA SER A 16 -3.49 3.01 8.62
C SER A 16 -3.18 4.35 7.95
N ASN A 17 -3.43 4.44 6.65
CA ASN A 17 -3.07 5.57 5.82
C ASN A 17 -4.02 6.74 6.07
N ALA A 18 -3.53 7.98 5.98
CA ALA A 18 -4.39 9.16 6.03
C ALA A 18 -5.40 9.17 4.88
N HIS A 19 -6.50 9.94 4.99
CA HIS A 19 -7.53 10.04 3.95
C HIS A 19 -6.99 10.53 2.61
N SER A 20 -5.92 11.32 2.64
CA SER A 20 -5.25 11.92 1.48
C SER A 20 -4.25 10.99 0.76
N LEU A 21 -4.05 9.75 1.21
CA LEU A 21 -3.10 8.82 0.56
C LEU A 21 -3.80 8.00 -0.52
N THR A 22 -4.08 8.68 -1.63
CA THR A 22 -4.89 8.22 -2.77
C THR A 22 -4.07 7.83 -4.01
N GLY A 23 -2.74 7.90 -3.92
CA GLY A 23 -1.86 7.42 -4.99
C GLY A 23 -1.78 8.33 -6.22
N ASP A 24 -2.05 9.62 -6.07
CA ASP A 24 -2.18 10.59 -7.16
C ASP A 24 -0.95 10.64 -8.06
N GLY A 25 0.25 10.75 -7.49
CA GLY A 25 1.50 10.80 -8.26
C GLY A 25 1.77 9.50 -9.03
N MET A 26 1.39 8.35 -8.47
CA MET A 26 1.48 7.06 -9.17
C MET A 26 0.49 7.04 -10.35
N ALA A 27 -0.77 7.40 -10.12
CA ALA A 27 -1.80 7.41 -11.15
C ALA A 27 -1.47 8.41 -12.28
N LEU A 28 -0.93 9.59 -11.95
CA LEU A 28 -0.48 10.56 -12.95
C LEU A 28 0.65 9.98 -13.83
N ALA A 29 1.67 9.37 -13.22
CA ALA A 29 2.73 8.70 -13.98
C ALA A 29 2.15 7.62 -14.91
N TYR A 30 1.26 6.79 -14.37
CA TYR A 30 0.59 5.71 -15.09
C TYR A 30 -0.25 6.19 -16.28
N ARG A 31 -1.01 7.27 -16.10
CA ARG A 31 -1.80 7.93 -17.17
C ARG A 31 -0.93 8.52 -18.27
N HIS A 32 0.30 8.92 -17.95
CA HIS A 32 1.29 9.46 -18.89
C HIS A 32 2.26 8.40 -19.45
N GLY A 33 1.90 7.12 -19.39
CA GLY A 33 2.64 6.03 -20.03
C GLY A 33 3.90 5.59 -19.29
N ILE A 34 4.12 6.07 -18.06
CA ILE A 34 5.19 5.58 -17.18
C ILE A 34 4.65 4.36 -16.44
N PRO A 35 5.38 3.22 -16.42
CA PRO A 35 4.90 2.03 -15.73
C PRO A 35 4.87 2.26 -14.22
N LEU A 36 3.98 1.53 -13.53
CA LEU A 36 4.09 1.31 -12.10
C LEU A 36 4.83 0.01 -11.84
N GLN A 37 5.77 0.02 -10.91
CA GLN A 37 6.61 -1.13 -10.58
C GLN A 37 6.13 -1.79 -9.29
N ASP A 38 6.12 -3.12 -9.26
CA ASP A 38 5.98 -3.92 -8.02
C ASP A 38 4.70 -3.64 -7.21
N MET A 39 3.62 -3.26 -7.90
CA MET A 39 2.35 -2.84 -7.28
C MET A 39 1.67 -3.94 -6.47
N GLU A 40 1.94 -5.21 -6.77
CA GLU A 40 1.44 -6.37 -6.04
C GLU A 40 2.00 -6.49 -4.62
N PHE A 41 3.14 -5.86 -4.33
CA PHE A 41 3.75 -5.87 -3.01
C PHE A 41 3.20 -4.72 -2.18
N TYR A 42 2.22 -5.05 -1.34
CA TYR A 42 1.61 -4.11 -0.40
C TYR A 42 1.74 -4.63 1.03
N GLN A 43 2.32 -3.83 1.93
CA GLN A 43 2.58 -4.27 3.30
C GLN A 43 1.34 -4.09 4.17
N PHE A 44 0.95 -5.18 4.83
CA PHE A 44 -0.02 -5.18 5.91
C PHE A 44 0.72 -5.16 7.25
N HIS A 45 0.50 -4.13 8.05
CA HIS A 45 1.04 -4.06 9.40
C HIS A 45 0.25 -5.00 10.32
N PRO A 46 0.91 -5.80 11.19
CA PRO A 46 0.20 -6.82 11.98
C PRO A 46 -0.79 -6.25 13.00
N THR A 47 -0.47 -5.10 13.58
CA THR A 47 -1.22 -4.51 14.69
C THR A 47 -1.84 -3.17 14.31
N GLY A 48 -2.90 -3.20 13.50
CA GLY A 48 -3.83 -2.07 13.40
C GLY A 48 -4.98 -2.24 14.38
N LEU A 49 -5.44 -1.14 14.98
CA LEU A 49 -6.58 -1.12 15.89
C LEU A 49 -7.81 -1.66 15.16
N TYR A 50 -8.49 -2.64 15.77
CA TYR A 50 -9.60 -3.36 15.14
C TYR A 50 -10.70 -2.41 14.61
N GLY A 51 -11.20 -2.68 13.41
CA GLY A 51 -12.23 -1.90 12.71
C GLY A 51 -11.76 -0.57 12.11
N LEU A 52 -10.83 0.13 12.77
CA LEU A 52 -10.39 1.48 12.37
C LEU A 52 -9.10 1.48 11.55
N GLY A 53 -8.22 0.50 11.76
CA GLY A 53 -6.92 0.42 11.10
C GLY A 53 -5.85 1.40 11.63
N ILE A 54 -6.12 2.16 12.69
CA ILE A 54 -5.13 3.05 13.30
C ILE A 54 -3.91 2.23 13.73
N LEU A 55 -2.71 2.67 13.33
CA LEU A 55 -1.49 1.93 13.58
C LEU A 55 -1.19 1.86 15.09
N LEU A 56 -1.06 0.65 15.63
CA LEU A 56 -0.37 0.44 16.90
C LEU A 56 1.07 0.06 16.60
N SER A 57 2.00 0.87 17.10
CA SER A 57 3.42 0.75 16.77
C SER A 57 3.97 -0.65 17.07
N GLU A 58 4.84 -1.12 16.19
CA GLU A 58 5.66 -2.33 16.41
C GLU A 58 6.49 -2.25 17.71
N ALA A 59 6.70 -1.04 18.22
CA ALA A 59 7.30 -0.81 19.54
C ALA A 59 6.58 -1.56 20.67
N ALA A 60 5.26 -1.76 20.62
CA ALA A 60 4.58 -2.57 21.64
C ALA A 60 5.10 -4.00 21.69
N ARG A 61 5.34 -4.62 20.52
CA ARG A 61 5.93 -5.97 20.42
C ARG A 61 7.42 -5.93 20.79
N GLY A 62 8.13 -4.87 20.41
CA GLY A 62 9.53 -4.61 20.79
C GLY A 62 9.76 -4.50 22.29
N GLU A 63 8.81 -3.90 23.02
CA GLU A 63 8.83 -3.77 24.48
C GLU A 63 8.34 -5.04 25.20
N GLY A 64 7.89 -6.06 24.46
CA GLY A 64 7.52 -7.38 24.99
C GLY A 64 6.05 -7.76 24.84
N GLY A 65 5.21 -6.93 24.22
CA GLY A 65 3.79 -7.23 23.99
C GLY A 65 3.55 -8.52 23.20
N TYR A 66 2.55 -9.30 23.63
CA TYR A 66 2.20 -10.59 23.03
C TYR A 66 1.03 -10.49 22.08
N LEU A 67 0.99 -11.39 21.09
CA LEU A 67 -0.22 -11.62 20.30
C LEU A 67 -0.93 -12.89 20.80
N LEU A 68 -2.19 -12.72 21.22
CA LEU A 68 -3.04 -13.78 21.76
C LEU A 68 -4.24 -14.05 20.85
N ASN A 69 -4.60 -15.31 20.69
CA ASN A 69 -5.86 -15.71 20.06
C ASN A 69 -7.00 -15.72 21.10
N LYS A 70 -8.22 -16.13 20.71
CA LYS A 70 -9.39 -16.14 21.61
C LYS A 70 -9.24 -17.04 22.84
N ASP A 71 -8.39 -18.06 22.74
CA ASP A 71 -8.17 -19.04 23.82
C ASP A 71 -7.04 -18.58 24.77
N GLY A 72 -6.47 -17.39 24.53
CA GLY A 72 -5.36 -16.84 25.31
C GLY A 72 -4.00 -17.44 24.95
N GLU A 73 -3.89 -18.18 23.85
CA GLU A 73 -2.64 -18.75 23.39
C GLU A 73 -1.76 -17.68 22.73
N ARG A 74 -0.48 -17.62 23.14
CA ARG A 74 0.57 -16.86 22.44
C ARG A 74 1.01 -17.60 21.17
N PHE A 75 0.18 -17.52 20.14
CA PHE A 75 0.25 -18.35 18.94
C PHE A 75 1.52 -18.14 18.10
N MET A 76 2.19 -16.98 18.19
CA MET A 76 3.43 -16.72 17.43
C MET A 76 4.55 -17.71 17.75
N SER A 77 4.52 -18.36 18.91
CA SER A 77 5.42 -19.46 19.26
C SER A 77 5.35 -20.65 18.29
N ARG A 78 4.20 -20.89 17.65
CA ARG A 78 4.01 -21.94 16.64
C ARG A 78 4.55 -21.54 15.27
N TYR A 79 4.38 -20.27 14.91
CA TYR A 79 4.70 -19.77 13.56
C TYR A 79 6.15 -19.29 13.42
N ALA A 80 6.72 -18.73 14.49
CA ALA A 80 8.10 -18.21 14.51
C ALA A 80 8.74 -18.45 15.89
N PRO A 81 9.15 -19.69 16.23
CA PRO A 81 9.62 -20.03 17.58
C PRO A 81 10.80 -19.19 18.07
N THR A 82 11.67 -18.73 17.16
CA THR A 82 12.86 -17.94 17.50
C THR A 82 12.54 -16.46 17.67
N LEU A 83 11.80 -15.86 16.72
CA LEU A 83 11.56 -14.41 16.68
C LEU A 83 10.24 -13.97 17.33
N MET A 84 9.28 -14.88 17.46
CA MET A 84 7.98 -14.61 18.05
C MET A 84 7.30 -13.40 17.37
N GLU A 85 6.79 -12.43 18.13
CA GLU A 85 6.13 -11.21 17.65
C GLU A 85 7.08 -10.25 16.90
N LEU A 86 8.40 -10.47 16.97
CA LEU A 86 9.43 -9.71 16.23
C LEU A 86 9.77 -10.34 14.89
N ALA A 87 9.06 -11.40 14.48
CA ALA A 87 9.13 -11.89 13.13
C ALA A 87 8.75 -10.80 12.10
N PRO A 88 9.23 -10.90 10.86
CA PRO A 88 8.85 -10.00 9.79
C PRO A 88 7.34 -9.78 9.67
N ARG A 89 6.94 -8.55 9.36
CA ARG A 89 5.53 -8.14 9.26
C ARG A 89 4.69 -9.03 8.37
N ASP A 90 5.24 -9.46 7.22
CA ASP A 90 4.55 -10.38 6.31
C ASP A 90 4.19 -11.70 6.99
N MET A 91 5.07 -12.24 7.83
CA MET A 91 4.86 -13.49 8.55
C MET A 91 3.87 -13.34 9.72
N VAL A 92 3.98 -12.25 10.50
CA VAL A 92 3.08 -12.01 11.64
C VAL A 92 1.66 -11.74 11.14
N SER A 93 1.50 -10.87 10.13
CA SER A 93 0.18 -10.61 9.52
C SER A 93 -0.44 -11.88 8.94
N ARG A 94 0.39 -12.76 8.35
CA ARG A 94 -0.04 -14.07 7.86
C ARG A 94 -0.52 -14.99 8.98
N ALA A 95 0.24 -15.08 10.07
CA ALA A 95 -0.12 -15.88 11.25
C ALA A 95 -1.47 -15.44 11.85
N ILE A 96 -1.68 -14.13 11.99
CA ILE A 96 -2.95 -13.58 12.52
C ILE A 96 -4.15 -14.02 11.67
N TYR A 97 -4.04 -13.92 10.35
CA TYR A 97 -5.12 -14.36 9.47
C TYR A 97 -5.35 -15.88 9.56
N LEU A 98 -4.30 -16.69 9.67
CA LEU A 98 -4.45 -18.14 9.83
C LEU A 98 -5.17 -18.50 11.12
N GLU A 99 -4.90 -17.80 12.24
CA GLU A 99 -5.67 -17.96 13.48
C GLU A 99 -7.15 -17.64 13.27
N VAL A 100 -7.45 -16.49 12.65
CA VAL A 100 -8.83 -16.06 12.37
C VAL A 100 -9.55 -17.06 11.46
N LYS A 101 -8.90 -17.50 10.37
CA LYS A 101 -9.43 -18.49 9.43
C LYS A 101 -9.66 -19.86 10.08
N ALA A 102 -8.85 -20.23 11.06
CA ALA A 102 -9.01 -21.44 11.86
C ALA A 102 -10.11 -21.32 12.93
N GLY A 103 -10.82 -20.18 13.00
CA GLY A 103 -11.86 -19.93 14.01
C GLY A 103 -11.29 -19.62 15.40
N LEU A 104 -10.02 -19.26 15.49
CA LEU A 104 -9.32 -18.87 16.73
C LEU A 104 -9.29 -17.34 16.94
N GLY A 105 -9.94 -16.56 16.06
CA GLY A 105 -10.10 -15.13 16.26
C GLY A 105 -10.97 -14.79 17.48
N ALA A 106 -10.63 -13.69 18.13
CA ALA A 106 -11.28 -13.14 19.31
C ALA A 106 -12.50 -12.27 18.97
N GLY A 107 -13.28 -11.94 20.00
CA GLY A 107 -14.48 -11.11 19.87
C GLY A 107 -15.72 -11.84 19.36
N PRO A 108 -16.85 -11.13 19.26
CA PRO A 108 -18.15 -11.73 18.92
C PRO A 108 -18.20 -12.28 17.49
N LEU A 109 -17.40 -11.73 16.58
CA LEU A 109 -17.32 -12.15 15.17
C LEU A 109 -16.13 -13.09 14.89
N GLY A 110 -15.21 -13.25 15.85
CA GLY A 110 -14.03 -14.10 15.69
C GLY A 110 -13.06 -13.63 14.60
N ASP A 111 -12.93 -12.32 14.38
CA ASP A 111 -12.27 -11.72 13.21
C ASP A 111 -11.04 -10.86 13.54
N TYR A 112 -10.56 -10.89 14.80
CA TYR A 112 -9.34 -10.20 15.23
C TYR A 112 -8.52 -11.01 16.24
N VAL A 113 -7.35 -10.51 16.63
CA VAL A 113 -6.52 -11.06 17.71
C VAL A 113 -6.22 -9.99 18.75
N LEU A 114 -5.65 -10.38 19.88
CA LEU A 114 -5.40 -9.48 21.01
C LEU A 114 -3.92 -9.15 21.15
N LEU A 115 -3.58 -7.87 21.28
CA LEU A 115 -2.26 -7.40 21.70
C LEU A 115 -2.27 -7.22 23.23
N ASP A 116 -1.53 -8.05 23.95
CA ASP A 116 -1.44 -8.01 25.41
C ASP A 116 -0.11 -7.41 25.88
N VAL A 117 -0.20 -6.23 26.51
CA VAL A 117 0.93 -5.49 27.09
C VAL A 117 0.88 -5.44 28.61
N ARG A 118 -0.14 -6.02 29.25
CA ARG A 118 -0.43 -5.82 30.69
C ARG A 118 0.73 -6.24 31.59
N HIS A 119 1.44 -7.29 31.18
CA HIS A 119 2.58 -7.84 31.90
C HIS A 119 3.81 -6.92 31.95
N LEU A 120 3.87 -5.87 31.11
CA LEU A 120 4.96 -4.89 31.11
C LEU A 120 4.91 -3.93 32.30
N GLY A 121 3.74 -3.82 32.94
CA GLY A 121 3.51 -2.94 34.07
C GLY A 121 3.30 -1.47 33.68
N ARG A 122 2.63 -0.72 34.57
CA ARG A 122 2.17 0.65 34.32
C ARG A 122 3.28 1.58 33.82
N ALA A 123 4.43 1.59 34.50
CA ALA A 123 5.52 2.51 34.19
C ALA A 123 5.99 2.37 32.74
N VAL A 124 6.20 1.14 32.25
CA VAL A 124 6.63 0.88 30.87
C VAL A 124 5.54 1.28 29.88
N ILE A 125 4.29 0.92 30.17
CA ILE A 125 3.17 1.17 29.26
C ILE A 125 2.94 2.67 29.07
N GLU A 126 2.93 3.46 30.15
CA GLU A 126 2.67 4.90 30.09
C GLU A 126 3.87 5.69 29.54
N GLU A 127 5.10 5.28 29.85
CA GLU A 127 6.30 5.99 29.39
C GLU A 127 6.63 5.68 27.92
N LYS A 128 6.55 4.40 27.52
CA LYS A 128 7.05 3.95 26.22
C LYS A 128 5.98 3.70 25.18
N LEU A 129 4.73 3.44 25.59
CA LEU A 129 3.61 3.13 24.69
C LEU A 129 2.43 4.12 24.79
N PRO A 130 2.66 5.44 25.01
CA PRO A 130 1.57 6.38 25.30
C PRO A 130 0.54 6.43 24.17
N ASP A 131 0.98 6.57 22.92
CA ASP A 131 0.10 6.64 21.74
C ASP A 131 -0.80 5.39 21.61
N ILE A 132 -0.24 4.21 21.87
CA ILE A 132 -0.99 2.95 21.81
C ILE A 132 -2.09 2.94 22.86
N THR A 133 -1.76 3.41 24.06
CA THR A 133 -2.74 3.46 25.15
C THR A 133 -3.83 4.48 24.94
N ASP A 134 -3.48 5.65 24.40
CA ASP A 134 -4.45 6.70 24.12
C ASP A 134 -5.39 6.30 23.00
N PHE A 135 -4.89 5.69 21.92
CA PHE A 135 -5.76 5.21 20.84
C PHE A 135 -6.71 4.09 21.30
N ALA A 136 -6.22 3.13 22.09
CA ALA A 136 -7.07 2.06 22.62
C ALA A 136 -8.19 2.61 23.53
N ARG A 137 -7.86 3.56 24.41
CA ARG A 137 -8.84 4.20 25.30
C ARG A 137 -9.84 5.05 24.54
N VAL A 138 -9.37 5.92 23.64
CA VAL A 138 -10.21 6.89 22.93
C VAL A 138 -11.16 6.21 21.97
N TYR A 139 -10.68 5.23 21.21
CA TYR A 139 -11.43 4.69 20.08
C TYR A 139 -12.13 3.36 20.37
N LEU A 140 -11.59 2.54 21.27
CA LEU A 140 -12.20 1.26 21.64
C LEU A 140 -12.72 1.21 23.08
N GLY A 141 -12.43 2.22 23.90
CA GLY A 141 -12.78 2.20 25.33
C GLY A 141 -12.05 1.13 26.13
N VAL A 142 -10.93 0.61 25.60
CA VAL A 142 -10.13 -0.46 26.22
C VAL A 142 -9.03 0.17 27.07
N GLU A 143 -8.85 -0.31 28.30
CA GLU A 143 -7.75 0.10 29.18
C GLU A 143 -6.58 -0.89 29.06
N PRO A 144 -5.47 -0.56 28.36
CA PRO A 144 -4.40 -1.53 28.09
C PRO A 144 -3.61 -1.96 29.32
N LEU A 145 -3.77 -1.26 30.45
CA LEU A 145 -3.21 -1.67 31.73
C LEU A 145 -3.93 -2.90 32.32
N THR A 146 -5.19 -3.13 31.95
CA THR A 146 -6.03 -4.20 32.52
C THR A 146 -6.58 -5.16 31.48
N GLU A 147 -6.69 -4.74 30.23
CA GLU A 147 -7.32 -5.47 29.14
C GLU A 147 -6.42 -5.55 27.88
N PRO A 148 -6.37 -6.68 27.17
CA PRO A 148 -5.68 -6.75 25.88
C PRO A 148 -6.38 -5.90 24.81
N VAL A 149 -5.61 -5.38 23.85
CA VAL A 149 -6.10 -4.48 22.80
C VAL A 149 -6.51 -5.28 21.54
N PRO A 150 -7.74 -5.13 21.03
CA PRO A 150 -8.16 -5.72 19.75
C PRO A 150 -7.35 -5.20 18.57
N THR A 151 -6.74 -6.11 17.80
CA THR A 151 -5.90 -5.78 16.65
C THR A 151 -6.11 -6.70 15.45
N GLN A 152 -5.89 -6.16 14.26
CA GLN A 152 -5.95 -6.91 13.00
C GLN A 152 -4.86 -6.45 12.03
N PRO A 153 -4.52 -7.28 11.02
CA PRO A 153 -3.66 -6.85 9.93
C PRO A 153 -4.32 -5.71 9.15
N THR A 154 -3.53 -4.67 8.85
CA THR A 154 -4.02 -3.44 8.26
C THR A 154 -3.12 -2.97 7.13
N ALA A 155 -3.72 -2.58 5.99
CA ALA A 155 -2.99 -2.01 4.86
C ALA A 155 -2.17 -0.79 5.31
N HIS A 156 -0.85 -0.83 5.11
CA HIS A 156 0.06 0.14 5.73
C HIS A 156 0.96 0.87 4.74
N TYR A 157 1.63 0.18 3.81
CA TYR A 157 2.66 0.80 2.98
C TYR A 157 2.78 0.16 1.60
N ALA A 158 2.92 0.98 0.56
CA ALA A 158 3.18 0.53 -0.80
C ALA A 158 4.70 0.32 -1.02
N MET A 159 5.13 -0.92 -1.30
CA MET A 159 6.52 -1.14 -1.74
C MET A 159 6.71 -0.82 -3.22
N GLY A 160 5.66 -1.04 -4.01
CA GLY A 160 5.57 -0.63 -5.40
C GLY A 160 5.33 0.87 -5.57
N GLY A 161 5.45 1.35 -6.81
CA GLY A 161 5.29 2.75 -7.16
C GLY A 161 5.97 3.12 -8.47
N VAL A 162 6.28 4.40 -8.66
CA VAL A 162 6.95 4.92 -9.85
C VAL A 162 8.42 4.46 -9.86
N PRO A 163 8.87 3.68 -10.86
CA PRO A 163 10.22 3.15 -10.87
C PRO A 163 11.25 4.26 -11.02
N THR A 164 12.33 4.17 -10.25
CA THR A 164 13.43 5.15 -10.30
C THR A 164 14.79 4.49 -10.25
N ASP A 165 15.82 5.24 -10.65
CA ASP A 165 17.20 4.85 -10.38
C ASP A 165 17.69 5.34 -9.01
N LEU A 166 18.97 5.08 -8.70
CA LEU A 166 19.58 5.49 -7.43
C LEU A 166 19.71 7.01 -7.25
N GLN A 167 19.50 7.80 -8.31
CA GLN A 167 19.49 9.26 -8.32
C GLN A 167 18.06 9.82 -8.28
N ALA A 168 17.06 8.96 -8.05
CA ALA A 168 15.64 9.29 -8.00
C ALA A 168 15.06 9.77 -9.35
N ARG A 169 15.75 9.50 -10.47
CA ARG A 169 15.23 9.79 -11.82
C ARG A 169 14.22 8.74 -12.21
N VAL A 170 13.08 9.14 -12.75
CA VAL A 170 12.03 8.20 -13.16
C VAL A 170 12.47 7.39 -14.37
N ILE A 171 12.15 6.10 -14.35
CA ILE A 171 12.44 5.12 -15.40
C ILE A 171 11.13 4.82 -16.15
N ARG A 172 11.19 4.68 -17.47
CA ARG A 172 10.00 4.39 -18.30
C ARG A 172 9.92 3.00 -18.90
N ASP A 173 10.98 2.20 -18.81
CA ASP A 173 11.04 0.88 -19.45
C ASP A 173 11.95 -0.13 -18.74
N GLU A 174 11.95 -1.36 -19.25
CA GLU A 174 12.73 -2.50 -18.74
C GLU A 174 14.24 -2.30 -18.90
N ARG A 175 14.64 -1.39 -19.80
CA ARG A 175 16.04 -1.05 -20.09
C ARG A 175 16.57 0.05 -19.16
N ASN A 176 15.75 0.47 -18.19
CA ASN A 176 16.04 1.58 -17.28
C ASN A 176 16.26 2.91 -18.01
N THR A 177 15.53 3.16 -19.11
CA THR A 177 15.57 4.47 -19.78
C THR A 177 14.98 5.55 -18.88
N VAL A 178 15.75 6.62 -18.67
CA VAL A 178 15.36 7.76 -17.83
C VAL A 178 14.34 8.66 -18.54
N VAL A 179 13.38 9.17 -17.78
CA VAL A 179 12.51 10.28 -18.18
C VAL A 179 13.18 11.59 -17.80
N GLU A 180 13.66 12.34 -18.79
CA GLU A 180 14.34 13.61 -18.58
C GLU A 180 13.46 14.60 -17.80
N GLY A 181 14.03 15.22 -16.77
CA GLY A 181 13.35 16.23 -15.96
C GLY A 181 12.29 15.70 -14.98
N LEU A 182 12.04 14.39 -14.89
CA LEU A 182 11.08 13.79 -13.96
C LEU A 182 11.77 12.91 -12.90
N TYR A 183 11.40 13.13 -11.65
CA TYR A 183 11.96 12.48 -10.47
C TYR A 183 10.84 11.95 -9.58
N ALA A 184 11.11 10.92 -8.79
CA ALA A 184 10.21 10.45 -7.75
C ALA A 184 10.99 10.04 -6.49
N ALA A 185 10.49 10.40 -5.30
CA ALA A 185 11.13 10.06 -4.03
C ALA A 185 10.11 9.78 -2.94
N GLY A 186 10.48 8.91 -1.99
CA GLY A 186 9.59 8.43 -0.94
C GLY A 186 8.64 7.34 -1.41
N GLU A 187 7.53 7.16 -0.70
CA GLU A 187 6.61 6.03 -0.93
C GLU A 187 5.97 6.00 -2.32
N VAL A 188 5.89 7.14 -3.02
CA VAL A 188 5.45 7.18 -4.42
C VAL A 188 6.42 6.46 -5.36
N ALA A 189 7.69 6.29 -4.97
CA ALA A 189 8.76 5.77 -5.79
C ALA A 189 9.10 4.31 -5.47
N CYS A 190 9.52 3.58 -6.50
CA CYS A 190 10.05 2.23 -6.40
C CYS A 190 11.48 2.21 -6.94
N VAL A 191 12.46 2.47 -6.07
CA VAL A 191 13.89 2.51 -6.44
C VAL A 191 14.45 1.14 -6.91
N SER A 192 14.23 -0.02 -6.29
CA SER A 192 13.49 -0.40 -5.07
C SER A 192 14.45 -0.80 -3.96
N VAL A 193 14.40 -0.11 -2.81
CA VAL A 193 15.16 -0.48 -1.60
C VAL A 193 14.38 -1.35 -0.62
N HIS A 194 13.09 -1.57 -0.89
CA HIS A 194 12.17 -2.32 -0.03
C HIS A 194 11.82 -3.70 -0.60
N GLY A 195 11.96 -3.89 -1.92
CA GLY A 195 11.61 -5.13 -2.61
C GLY A 195 10.20 -5.62 -2.23
N ALA A 196 10.08 -6.91 -1.95
CA ALA A 196 8.79 -7.53 -1.61
C ALA A 196 8.33 -7.33 -0.15
N ASN A 197 9.16 -6.78 0.74
CA ASN A 197 8.78 -6.52 2.14
C ASN A 197 9.68 -5.47 2.78
N ARG A 198 9.11 -4.31 3.11
CA ARG A 198 9.83 -3.23 3.81
C ARG A 198 10.11 -3.59 5.28
N LEU A 199 11.32 -3.32 5.75
CA LEU A 199 11.65 -3.35 7.18
C LEU A 199 11.12 -2.10 7.91
N GLY A 200 10.73 -2.26 9.18
CA GLY A 200 10.34 -1.14 10.04
C GLY A 200 11.42 -0.04 10.05
N THR A 201 11.00 1.23 10.23
CA THR A 201 11.87 2.43 10.24
C THR A 201 12.56 2.82 8.93
N ASN A 202 12.70 1.92 7.95
CA ASN A 202 13.40 2.22 6.70
C ASN A 202 12.69 3.22 5.77
N SER A 203 11.37 3.42 5.91
CA SER A 203 10.64 4.40 5.09
C SER A 203 11.12 5.84 5.37
N LEU A 204 11.31 6.22 6.64
CA LEU A 204 11.80 7.57 6.96
C LEU A 204 13.23 7.79 6.45
N VAL A 205 14.06 6.74 6.48
CA VAL A 205 15.41 6.77 5.91
C VAL A 205 15.35 6.98 4.39
N ASP A 206 14.47 6.26 3.70
CA ASP A 206 14.20 6.42 2.27
C ASP A 206 13.82 7.87 1.93
N LEU A 207 12.83 8.45 2.64
CA LEU A 207 12.41 9.85 2.44
C LEU A 207 13.60 10.83 2.46
N LEU A 208 14.44 10.74 3.50
CA LEU A 208 15.58 11.66 3.68
C LEU A 208 16.67 11.42 2.63
N VAL A 209 16.98 10.17 2.34
CA VAL A 209 18.07 9.81 1.42
C VAL A 209 17.67 10.15 -0.02
N PHE A 210 16.54 9.65 -0.51
CA PHE A 210 16.15 9.81 -1.90
C PHE A 210 15.57 11.19 -2.19
N GLY A 211 14.94 11.85 -1.21
CA GLY A 211 14.58 13.27 -1.33
C GLY A 211 15.81 14.16 -1.53
N ARG A 212 16.87 13.94 -0.73
CA ARG A 212 18.15 14.66 -0.89
C ARG A 212 18.84 14.35 -2.22
N ARG A 213 18.81 13.09 -2.68
CA ARG A 213 19.40 12.69 -3.98
C ARG A 213 18.66 13.33 -5.14
N ALA A 214 17.32 13.32 -5.12
CA ALA A 214 16.49 13.99 -6.10
C ALA A 214 16.85 15.49 -6.19
N GLY A 215 16.89 16.19 -5.05
CA GLY A 215 17.24 17.61 -5.01
C GLY A 215 18.61 17.93 -5.64
N ARG A 216 19.63 17.09 -5.38
CA ARG A 216 20.96 17.23 -5.98
C ARG A 216 20.95 16.99 -7.49
N ALA A 217 20.28 15.93 -7.94
CA ALA A 217 20.19 15.58 -9.35
C ALA A 217 19.41 16.65 -10.14
N MET A 218 18.30 17.13 -9.58
CA MET A 218 17.50 18.23 -10.13
C MET A 218 18.31 19.52 -10.23
N ALA A 219 19.08 19.90 -9.21
CA ALA A 219 19.91 21.10 -9.26
C ALA A 219 20.96 21.03 -10.38
N ALA A 220 21.62 19.87 -10.54
CA ALA A 220 22.57 19.65 -11.64
C ALA A 220 21.87 19.70 -13.01
N TYR A 221 20.69 19.09 -13.14
CA TYR A 221 19.89 19.12 -14.36
C TYR A 221 19.47 20.55 -14.73
N CYS A 222 18.96 21.33 -13.78
CA CYS A 222 18.56 22.72 -14.02
C CYS A 222 19.74 23.63 -14.38
N ALA A 223 20.95 23.34 -13.90
CA ALA A 223 22.14 24.09 -14.29
C ALA A 223 22.64 23.75 -15.71
N ALA A 224 22.33 22.54 -16.19
CA ALA A 224 22.75 22.03 -17.50
C ALA A 224 21.68 22.19 -18.59
N THR A 225 20.45 22.55 -18.23
CA THR A 225 19.29 22.57 -19.13
C THR A 225 18.59 23.93 -19.08
N THR A 226 18.14 24.40 -20.23
CA THR A 226 17.27 25.59 -20.33
C THR A 226 15.81 25.21 -20.09
N MET A 227 15.02 26.12 -19.53
CA MET A 227 13.57 25.89 -19.35
C MET A 227 12.92 25.55 -20.70
N PRO A 228 12.27 24.38 -20.85
CA PRO A 228 11.59 24.04 -22.10
C PRO A 228 10.35 24.93 -22.30
N GLU A 229 10.04 25.21 -23.56
CA GLU A 229 8.75 25.85 -23.89
C GLU A 229 7.61 24.84 -23.70
N VAL A 230 6.53 25.30 -23.06
CA VAL A 230 5.30 24.52 -22.94
C VAL A 230 4.50 24.73 -24.23
N ALA A 231 4.25 23.65 -24.96
CA ALA A 231 3.50 23.71 -26.21
C ALA A 231 2.00 23.90 -25.95
N GLY A 232 1.41 24.94 -26.52
CA GLY A 232 -0.04 25.17 -26.53
C GLY A 232 -0.67 25.31 -25.15
N ASP A 233 -1.96 24.98 -25.06
CA ASP A 233 -2.71 24.94 -23.79
C ASP A 233 -2.60 23.54 -23.16
N ALA A 234 -1.46 23.28 -22.51
CA ALA A 234 -1.17 21.98 -21.89
C ALA A 234 -2.15 21.60 -20.76
N GLU A 235 -2.88 22.57 -20.20
CA GLU A 235 -3.87 22.33 -19.14
C GLU A 235 -5.29 22.05 -19.66
N ALA A 236 -5.56 22.29 -20.95
CA ALA A 236 -6.89 22.09 -21.55
C ALA A 236 -7.50 20.70 -21.28
N PRO A 237 -6.77 19.56 -21.44
CA PRO A 237 -7.34 18.24 -21.18
C PRO A 237 -7.73 18.03 -19.72
N VAL A 238 -6.90 18.53 -18.79
CA VAL A 238 -7.15 18.41 -17.34
C VAL A 238 -8.32 19.31 -16.92
N ARG A 239 -8.40 20.53 -17.48
CA ARG A 239 -9.53 21.42 -17.26
C ARG A 239 -10.84 20.76 -17.73
N ALA A 240 -10.84 20.19 -18.93
CA ALA A 240 -11.99 19.49 -19.48
C ALA A 240 -12.39 18.26 -18.64
N GLU A 241 -11.44 17.47 -18.13
CA GLU A 241 -11.70 16.35 -17.21
C GLU A 241 -12.42 16.83 -15.94
N ILE A 242 -11.89 17.88 -15.29
CA ILE A 242 -12.43 18.42 -14.04
C ILE A 242 -13.83 19.03 -14.26
N GLU A 243 -14.02 19.78 -15.33
CA GLU A 243 -15.32 20.37 -15.69
C GLU A 243 -16.34 19.28 -16.02
N ALA A 244 -15.95 18.27 -16.81
CA ALA A 244 -16.82 17.15 -17.13
C ALA A 244 -17.22 16.36 -15.87
N LEU A 245 -16.31 16.15 -14.92
CA LEU A 245 -16.62 15.46 -13.66
C LEU A 245 -17.61 16.27 -12.79
N ARG A 246 -17.44 17.60 -12.72
CA ARG A 246 -18.31 18.51 -11.97
C ARG A 246 -19.71 18.65 -12.59
N ASP A 247 -19.80 18.71 -13.92
CA ASP A 247 -21.01 19.14 -14.62
C ASP A 247 -21.94 17.96 -15.01
N ARG A 248 -21.61 16.72 -14.62
CA ARG A 248 -22.49 15.55 -14.85
C ARG A 248 -23.84 15.72 -14.15
N PRO A 249 -24.97 15.61 -14.89
CA PRO A 249 -26.28 15.95 -14.34
C PRO A 249 -26.82 14.90 -13.38
N ASP A 250 -26.57 13.62 -13.68
CA ASP A 250 -27.03 12.46 -12.92
C ASP A 250 -25.92 11.40 -12.88
N GLY A 251 -25.99 10.48 -11.93
CA GLY A 251 -24.98 9.44 -11.79
C GLY A 251 -24.87 8.81 -10.40
N GLU A 252 -23.99 7.83 -10.32
CA GLU A 252 -23.71 7.09 -9.09
C GLU A 252 -22.92 7.94 -8.08
N SER A 253 -23.06 7.65 -6.79
CA SER A 253 -22.31 8.31 -5.72
C SER A 253 -20.82 7.92 -5.75
N PRO A 254 -19.88 8.88 -5.85
CA PRO A 254 -18.45 8.59 -5.73
C PRO A 254 -18.09 7.97 -4.37
N VAL A 255 -18.83 8.31 -3.31
CA VAL A 255 -18.57 7.80 -1.95
C VAL A 255 -18.88 6.30 -1.87
N GLU A 256 -20.01 5.87 -2.44
CA GLU A 256 -20.43 4.46 -2.45
C GLU A 256 -19.47 3.65 -3.32
N LEU A 257 -19.14 4.15 -4.52
CA LEU A 257 -18.20 3.48 -5.41
C LEU A 257 -16.78 3.36 -4.80
N ARG A 258 -16.36 4.35 -4.02
CA ARG A 258 -15.09 4.29 -3.26
C ARG A 258 -15.14 3.21 -2.17
N ALA A 259 -16.26 3.04 -1.49
CA ALA A 259 -16.43 1.99 -0.48
C ALA A 259 -16.46 0.59 -1.12
N ASP A 260 -17.09 0.46 -2.29
CA ASP A 260 -17.09 -0.77 -3.09
C ASP A 260 -15.66 -1.16 -3.50
N LEU A 261 -14.87 -0.21 -4.02
CA LEU A 261 -13.46 -0.45 -4.36
C LEU A 261 -12.66 -0.90 -3.13
N ALA A 262 -12.83 -0.20 -2.01
CA ALA A 262 -12.11 -0.46 -0.77
C ALA A 262 -12.40 -1.87 -0.22
N THR A 263 -13.64 -2.31 -0.34
CA THR A 263 -14.09 -3.66 0.05
C THR A 263 -13.56 -4.71 -0.91
N LEU A 264 -13.74 -4.50 -2.21
CA LEU A 264 -13.24 -5.39 -3.26
C LEU A 264 -11.75 -5.69 -3.10
N MET A 265 -10.94 -4.64 -2.92
CA MET A 265 -9.48 -4.78 -2.77
C MET A 265 -9.07 -5.45 -1.46
N MET A 266 -9.74 -5.11 -0.34
CA MET A 266 -9.46 -5.76 0.95
C MET A 266 -9.75 -7.27 0.89
N ASP A 267 -10.89 -7.63 0.31
CA ASP A 267 -11.38 -8.99 0.34
C ASP A 267 -10.63 -9.88 -0.66
N ASN A 268 -10.13 -9.33 -1.77
CA ASN A 268 -9.55 -10.12 -2.87
C ASN A 268 -8.05 -9.92 -3.12
N VAL A 269 -7.47 -8.82 -2.64
CA VAL A 269 -6.04 -8.48 -2.81
C VAL A 269 -5.38 -8.11 -1.47
N GLY A 270 -5.97 -8.59 -0.37
CA GLY A 270 -5.48 -8.45 1.00
C GLY A 270 -4.19 -9.24 1.29
N VAL A 271 -4.03 -9.65 2.56
CA VAL A 271 -2.86 -10.40 3.06
C VAL A 271 -2.66 -11.72 2.30
N PHE A 272 -3.76 -12.43 2.06
CA PHE A 272 -3.77 -13.72 1.38
C PHE A 272 -4.53 -13.64 0.08
N ARG A 273 -4.04 -14.40 -0.89
CA ARG A 273 -4.53 -14.36 -2.26
C ARG A 273 -4.63 -15.76 -2.81
N THR A 274 -5.60 -15.95 -3.68
CA THR A 274 -5.74 -17.13 -4.53
C THR A 274 -6.08 -16.65 -5.93
N GLU A 275 -5.86 -17.47 -6.95
CA GLU A 275 -6.24 -17.14 -8.32
C GLU A 275 -7.70 -16.68 -8.43
N PRO A 276 -8.71 -17.39 -7.88
CA PRO A 276 -10.10 -16.96 -8.00
C PRO A 276 -10.38 -15.59 -7.36
N MET A 277 -9.77 -15.31 -6.20
CA MET A 277 -9.89 -14.01 -5.55
C MET A 277 -9.32 -12.90 -6.45
N MET A 278 -8.11 -13.08 -6.96
CA MET A 278 -7.48 -12.05 -7.80
C MET A 278 -8.13 -11.90 -9.17
N GLN A 279 -8.70 -12.96 -9.74
CA GLN A 279 -9.56 -12.87 -10.93
C GLN A 279 -10.80 -12.02 -10.63
N ALA A 280 -11.46 -12.24 -9.48
CA ALA A 280 -12.59 -11.42 -9.04
C ALA A 280 -12.18 -9.96 -8.82
N ALA A 281 -11.00 -9.69 -8.26
CA ALA A 281 -10.48 -8.33 -8.12
C ALA A 281 -10.28 -7.65 -9.47
N VAL A 282 -9.63 -8.32 -10.43
CA VAL A 282 -9.38 -7.74 -11.77
C VAL A 282 -10.69 -7.42 -12.48
N ALA A 283 -11.64 -8.36 -12.47
CA ALA A 283 -12.96 -8.15 -13.08
C ALA A 283 -13.75 -7.04 -12.36
N GLY A 284 -13.77 -7.04 -11.03
CA GLY A 284 -14.48 -6.04 -10.23
C GLY A 284 -13.89 -4.64 -10.37
N VAL A 285 -12.56 -4.49 -10.46
CA VAL A 285 -11.94 -3.19 -10.68
C VAL A 285 -12.29 -2.65 -12.08
N ALA A 286 -12.34 -3.52 -13.10
CA ALA A 286 -12.79 -3.12 -14.43
C ALA A 286 -14.25 -2.63 -14.43
N GLU A 287 -15.14 -3.32 -13.70
CA GLU A 287 -16.53 -2.88 -13.51
C GLU A 287 -16.61 -1.53 -12.78
N ILE A 288 -15.87 -1.36 -11.69
CA ILE A 288 -15.79 -0.09 -10.94
C ILE A 288 -15.28 1.05 -11.83
N LYS A 289 -14.30 0.79 -12.69
CA LYS A 289 -13.76 1.76 -13.66
C LYS A 289 -14.81 2.18 -14.69
N GLU A 290 -15.67 1.26 -15.14
CA GLU A 290 -16.80 1.59 -16.00
C GLU A 290 -17.84 2.45 -15.26
N ARG A 291 -18.21 2.05 -14.03
CA ARG A 291 -19.15 2.78 -13.15
C ARG A 291 -18.64 4.18 -12.82
N TYR A 292 -17.33 4.36 -12.65
CA TYR A 292 -16.67 5.66 -12.48
C TYR A 292 -16.96 6.63 -13.65
N GLY A 293 -17.13 6.11 -14.86
CA GLY A 293 -17.56 6.91 -16.02
C GLY A 293 -18.94 7.56 -15.85
N ARG A 294 -19.75 7.07 -14.91
CA ARG A 294 -21.15 7.46 -14.65
C ARG A 294 -21.37 8.05 -13.26
N ILE A 295 -20.33 8.45 -12.53
CA ILE A 295 -20.50 9.09 -11.21
C ILE A 295 -20.97 10.54 -11.34
N ARG A 296 -21.61 11.04 -10.28
CA ARG A 296 -22.04 12.43 -10.15
C ARG A 296 -21.46 13.08 -8.90
N VAL A 297 -20.81 14.23 -9.08
CA VAL A 297 -20.48 15.15 -7.99
C VAL A 297 -21.74 15.96 -7.64
N ARG A 298 -22.07 16.06 -6.35
CA ARG A 298 -23.25 16.79 -5.87
C ARG A 298 -22.98 18.28 -5.74
N ASP A 299 -21.79 18.64 -5.25
CA ASP A 299 -21.35 20.03 -5.18
C ASP A 299 -20.85 20.51 -6.57
N THR A 300 -21.54 21.47 -7.16
CA THR A 300 -21.16 22.09 -8.44
C THR A 300 -20.39 23.41 -8.26
N GLY A 301 -20.07 23.77 -7.02
CA GLY A 301 -19.24 24.93 -6.67
C GLY A 301 -17.82 24.81 -7.20
N LYS A 302 -17.13 25.96 -7.29
CA LYS A 302 -15.74 26.04 -7.77
C LYS A 302 -14.71 26.31 -6.67
N VAL A 303 -15.17 26.70 -5.49
CA VAL A 303 -14.32 27.11 -4.37
C VAL A 303 -14.40 26.05 -3.29
N TYR A 304 -13.25 25.48 -2.92
CA TYR A 304 -13.16 24.47 -1.85
C TYR A 304 -14.10 23.28 -2.02
N ASN A 305 -14.31 22.85 -3.28
CA ASN A 305 -15.19 21.75 -3.60
C ASN A 305 -14.47 20.41 -3.34
N THR A 306 -14.61 19.88 -2.13
CA THR A 306 -13.99 18.61 -1.74
C THR A 306 -14.69 17.40 -2.36
N ASP A 307 -15.98 17.49 -2.69
CA ASP A 307 -16.72 16.44 -3.38
C ASP A 307 -16.11 16.14 -4.76
N LEU A 308 -15.77 17.20 -5.51
CA LEU A 308 -15.08 17.11 -6.80
C LEU A 308 -13.65 16.55 -6.66
N LEU A 309 -12.91 16.98 -5.62
CA LEU A 309 -11.56 16.50 -5.37
C LEU A 309 -11.55 15.00 -5.01
N GLU A 310 -12.39 14.58 -4.08
CA GLU A 310 -12.50 13.17 -3.68
C GLU A 310 -13.01 12.27 -4.82
N ALA A 311 -13.91 12.78 -5.66
CA ALA A 311 -14.35 12.10 -6.87
C ALA A 311 -13.20 11.95 -7.88
N ARG A 312 -12.31 12.94 -7.99
CA ARG A 312 -11.12 12.82 -8.84
C ARG A 312 -10.10 11.84 -8.26
N GLU A 313 -9.87 11.90 -6.95
CA GLU A 313 -9.01 10.97 -6.21
C GLU A 313 -9.46 9.51 -6.33
N LEU A 314 -10.77 9.26 -6.38
CA LEU A 314 -11.30 7.92 -6.67
C LEU A 314 -10.78 7.38 -8.01
N GLY A 315 -10.70 8.23 -9.04
CA GLY A 315 -10.12 7.84 -10.32
C GLY A 315 -8.65 7.40 -10.20
N TYR A 316 -7.87 8.04 -9.33
CA TYR A 316 -6.49 7.64 -9.05
C TYR A 316 -6.42 6.32 -8.26
N LEU A 317 -7.29 6.13 -7.28
CA LEU A 317 -7.39 4.88 -6.54
C LEU A 317 -7.71 3.71 -7.47
N ILE A 318 -8.62 3.90 -8.44
CA ILE A 318 -8.98 2.88 -9.44
C ILE A 318 -7.77 2.52 -10.32
N ASP A 319 -7.01 3.51 -10.80
CA ASP A 319 -5.80 3.27 -11.59
C ASP A 319 -4.75 2.45 -10.80
N ASN A 320 -4.56 2.79 -9.52
CA ASN A 320 -3.64 2.07 -8.63
C ASN A 320 -4.13 0.64 -8.34
N ALA A 321 -5.43 0.47 -8.09
CA ALA A 321 -6.06 -0.83 -7.83
C ALA A 321 -5.98 -1.75 -9.05
N GLU A 322 -6.20 -1.21 -10.26
CA GLU A 322 -6.10 -1.94 -11.52
C GLU A 322 -4.67 -2.48 -11.71
N ALA A 323 -3.66 -1.61 -11.57
CA ALA A 323 -2.26 -2.01 -11.67
C ALA A 323 -1.89 -3.07 -10.61
N MET A 324 -2.37 -2.94 -9.38
CA MET A 324 -2.12 -3.88 -8.29
C MET A 324 -2.78 -5.24 -8.53
N ALA A 325 -4.08 -5.28 -8.83
CA ALA A 325 -4.84 -6.52 -8.99
C ALA A 325 -4.30 -7.34 -10.17
N THR A 326 -4.01 -6.69 -11.30
CA THR A 326 -3.44 -7.37 -12.48
C THR A 326 -2.02 -7.87 -12.21
N SER A 327 -1.18 -7.08 -11.53
CA SER A 327 0.18 -7.51 -11.17
C SER A 327 0.17 -8.69 -10.19
N ALA A 328 -0.75 -8.67 -9.22
CA ALA A 328 -0.89 -9.73 -8.24
C ALA A 328 -1.40 -11.05 -8.86
N LEU A 329 -2.37 -10.97 -9.77
CA LEU A 329 -2.89 -12.14 -10.48
C LEU A 329 -1.80 -12.82 -11.31
N ALA A 330 -1.00 -12.02 -12.01
CA ALA A 330 0.02 -12.52 -12.92
C ALA A 330 1.19 -13.19 -12.21
N ARG A 331 1.56 -12.73 -11.00
CA ARG A 331 2.66 -13.31 -10.23
C ARG A 331 2.22 -14.63 -9.60
N THR A 332 2.76 -15.74 -10.11
CA THR A 332 2.46 -17.11 -9.65
C THR A 332 3.55 -17.65 -8.73
N GLU A 333 3.85 -16.92 -7.66
CA GLU A 333 4.74 -17.32 -6.56
C GLU A 333 4.29 -16.66 -5.24
N SER A 334 4.95 -17.01 -4.14
CA SER A 334 4.87 -16.27 -2.88
C SER A 334 6.21 -15.65 -2.51
N ARG A 335 6.22 -14.33 -2.31
CA ARG A 335 7.42 -13.56 -1.96
C ARG A 335 7.08 -12.37 -1.08
N GLY A 336 7.63 -12.34 0.14
CA GLY A 336 7.41 -11.23 1.07
C GLY A 336 5.93 -11.01 1.35
N ALA A 337 5.44 -9.80 1.09
CA ALA A 337 4.05 -9.41 1.33
C ALA A 337 3.06 -9.93 0.28
N HIS A 338 3.53 -10.47 -0.86
CA HIS A 338 2.68 -11.18 -1.80
C HIS A 338 2.66 -12.66 -1.43
N SER A 339 1.52 -13.13 -0.91
CA SER A 339 1.32 -14.52 -0.46
C SER A 339 0.14 -15.14 -1.19
N ARG A 340 0.41 -16.24 -1.91
CA ARG A 340 -0.56 -17.00 -2.68
C ARG A 340 -0.69 -18.41 -2.14
N ASP A 341 -1.89 -18.78 -1.70
CA ASP A 341 -2.14 -20.13 -1.16
C ASP A 341 -2.01 -21.21 -2.24
N ASP A 342 -2.30 -20.86 -3.49
CA ASP A 342 -2.18 -21.71 -4.67
C ASP A 342 -0.76 -21.76 -5.26
N PHE A 343 0.12 -20.84 -4.86
CA PHE A 343 1.55 -20.82 -5.20
C PHE A 343 2.38 -20.45 -3.97
N PRO A 344 2.47 -21.33 -2.95
CA PRO A 344 3.01 -20.99 -1.63
C PRO A 344 4.52 -20.82 -1.60
N GLU A 345 5.23 -21.34 -2.59
CA GLU A 345 6.69 -21.32 -2.67
C GLU A 345 7.21 -20.07 -3.37
N ARG A 346 8.42 -19.66 -2.99
CA ARG A 346 9.18 -18.63 -3.69
C ARG A 346 9.84 -19.24 -4.92
N ASP A 347 9.68 -18.62 -6.08
CA ASP A 347 10.25 -19.09 -7.34
C ASP A 347 11.29 -18.10 -7.87
N ASP A 348 12.55 -18.30 -7.53
CA ASP A 348 13.63 -17.45 -8.01
C ASP A 348 13.95 -17.67 -9.50
N ALA A 349 13.60 -18.82 -10.08
CA ALA A 349 13.87 -19.11 -11.48
C ALA A 349 12.91 -18.38 -12.41
N GLY A 350 11.62 -18.36 -12.06
CA GLY A 350 10.57 -17.71 -12.85
C GLY A 350 10.32 -16.24 -12.47
N TRP A 351 10.50 -15.88 -11.19
CA TRP A 351 9.93 -14.65 -10.63
C TRP A 351 10.90 -13.73 -9.89
N LEU A 352 12.22 -13.96 -9.95
CA LEU A 352 13.23 -13.00 -9.49
C LEU A 352 13.38 -11.79 -10.45
N LYS A 353 12.29 -11.03 -10.57
CA LYS A 353 12.12 -9.91 -11.49
C LYS A 353 11.09 -8.92 -10.93
N HIS A 354 11.26 -7.65 -11.27
CA HIS A 354 10.28 -6.62 -11.00
C HIS A 354 9.13 -6.71 -12.01
N THR A 355 7.90 -6.47 -11.54
CA THR A 355 6.72 -6.31 -12.41
C THR A 355 6.62 -4.85 -12.83
N LEU A 356 6.38 -4.57 -14.11
CA LEU A 356 6.08 -3.25 -14.65
C LEU A 356 4.69 -3.26 -15.28
N ALA A 357 3.75 -2.55 -14.67
CA ALA A 357 2.39 -2.39 -15.16
C ALA A 357 2.27 -1.10 -15.98
N TYR A 358 1.96 -1.22 -17.27
CA TYR A 358 1.69 -0.09 -18.16
C TYR A 358 0.20 0.03 -18.42
N ARG A 359 -0.30 1.27 -18.44
CA ARG A 359 -1.70 1.53 -18.76
C ARG A 359 -1.99 1.10 -20.21
N GLY A 360 -3.05 0.31 -20.37
CA GLY A 360 -3.55 -0.14 -21.67
C GLY A 360 -5.06 0.02 -21.78
N GLU A 361 -5.60 -0.06 -23.01
CA GLU A 361 -7.03 0.10 -23.28
C GLU A 361 -7.88 -1.05 -22.71
N ALA A 362 -7.37 -2.28 -22.78
CA ALA A 362 -8.03 -3.49 -22.26
C ALA A 362 -7.59 -3.85 -20.83
N GLY A 363 -6.98 -2.90 -20.11
CA GLY A 363 -6.34 -3.11 -18.81
C GLY A 363 -4.81 -3.04 -18.88
N PRO A 364 -4.10 -3.29 -17.75
CA PRO A 364 -2.66 -3.13 -17.68
C PRO A 364 -1.91 -4.15 -18.54
N THR A 365 -0.95 -3.68 -19.33
CA THR A 365 0.03 -4.55 -19.98
C THR A 365 1.20 -4.74 -19.03
N LEU A 366 1.53 -5.99 -18.69
CA LEU A 366 2.64 -6.30 -17.82
C LEU A 366 3.91 -6.61 -18.61
N ARG A 367 5.01 -6.06 -18.15
CA ARG A 367 6.37 -6.43 -18.57
C ARG A 367 7.23 -6.63 -17.34
N TYR A 368 8.44 -7.14 -17.52
CA TYR A 368 9.31 -7.48 -16.41
C TYR A 368 10.73 -7.03 -16.67
N LYS A 369 11.40 -6.63 -15.59
CA LYS A 369 12.84 -6.34 -15.63
C LYS A 369 13.57 -7.10 -14.52
N PRO A 370 14.81 -7.54 -14.76
CA PRO A 370 15.56 -8.29 -13.76
C PRO A 370 15.84 -7.45 -12.50
N VAL A 371 15.90 -8.11 -11.36
CA VAL A 371 16.41 -7.50 -10.13
C VAL A 371 17.93 -7.33 -10.25
N THR A 372 18.46 -6.19 -9.80
CA THR A 372 19.91 -5.98 -9.72
C THR A 372 20.49 -6.74 -8.52
N VAL A 373 21.09 -7.91 -8.77
CA VAL A 373 21.83 -8.69 -7.77
C VAL A 373 23.29 -8.26 -7.78
N THR A 374 23.88 -8.05 -6.59
CA THR A 374 25.25 -7.56 -6.45
C THR A 374 26.07 -8.44 -5.51
N ARG A 375 26.04 -8.14 -4.21
CA ARG A 375 26.87 -8.81 -3.20
C ARG A 375 26.19 -10.02 -2.57
N PHE A 376 24.88 -9.95 -2.37
CA PHE A 376 24.12 -10.96 -1.64
C PHE A 376 23.28 -11.77 -2.62
N GLU A 377 23.67 -13.01 -2.82
CA GLU A 377 22.93 -13.97 -3.65
C GLU A 377 21.61 -14.40 -2.99
N PRO A 378 20.55 -14.67 -3.77
CA PRO A 378 19.31 -15.23 -3.26
C PRO A 378 19.55 -16.52 -2.48
N LYS A 379 18.95 -16.61 -1.28
CA LYS A 379 18.99 -17.81 -0.42
C LYS A 379 17.65 -18.02 0.27
N PRO A 380 17.37 -19.20 0.83
CA PRO A 380 16.19 -19.42 1.67
C PRO A 380 16.08 -18.34 2.76
N ARG A 381 14.89 -17.78 2.92
CA ARG A 381 14.60 -16.73 3.90
C ARG A 381 13.96 -17.36 5.13
N THR A 382 14.77 -17.76 6.09
CA THR A 382 14.37 -18.31 7.39
C THR A 382 14.72 -17.33 8.51
N TYR A 383 13.91 -17.30 9.56
CA TYR A 383 13.98 -16.30 10.64
C TYR A 383 13.98 -16.94 12.02
#